data_AF-A0AAX2GI27-F1
#
_entry.id   AF-A0AAX2GI27-F1
#
_cell.length_a   1.000
_cell.length_b   1.000
_cell.length_c   1.000
_cell.angle_alpha   90.00
_cell.angle_beta   90.00
_cell.angle_gamma   90.00
#
_symmetry.space_group_name_H-M   'P 1'
#
loop_
_entity.id
_entity.type
_entity.pdbx_description
1 polymer ?
#
loop_
_entity_poly.entity_id
_entity_poly.type
_entity_poly.pdbx_seq_one_letter_code
_entity_poly.pdbx_strand_id
1 'polypeptide(L)' 'MRREKDLLKQWKADLQAVQEEKRLKKKAKKKKKNKKYNIPGKTADFMDGKNIYRKENGVWKQRNK' A
#
# COMPACT_ATOMS: atom_id res chain seq x y z
N MET A 1 32.97 -13.74 33.58
CA MET A 1 33.04 -14.08 32.14
C MET A 1 31.80 -14.77 31.55
N ARG A 2 31.01 -15.60 32.27
CA ARG A 2 29.77 -16.18 31.68
C ARG A 2 28.74 -15.12 31.25
N ARG A 3 28.55 -14.08 32.07
CA ARG A 3 27.56 -13.01 31.85
C ARG A 3 27.74 -12.24 30.53
N GLU A 4 28.96 -11.97 30.11
CA GLU A 4 29.24 -11.25 28.85
C GLU A 4 28.87 -12.06 27.61
N LYS A 5 29.10 -13.38 27.65
CA LYS A 5 28.70 -14.28 26.56
C LYS A 5 27.17 -14.39 26.46
N ASP A 6 26.49 -14.36 27.59
CA ASP A 6 25.02 -14.38 27.64
C ASP A 6 24.43 -13.04 27.14
N LEU A 7 25.04 -11.91 27.52
CA LEU A 7 24.73 -10.58 26.96
C LEU A 7 24.90 -10.53 25.44
N LEU A 8 25.99 -11.08 24.91
CA LEU A 8 26.21 -11.10 23.46
C LEU A 8 25.19 -11.96 22.72
N LYS A 9 24.74 -13.07 23.32
CA LYS A 9 23.66 -13.90 22.76
C LYS A 9 22.34 -13.14 22.76
N GLN A 10 22.03 -12.43 23.83
CA GLN A 10 20.81 -11.62 23.94
C GLN A 10 20.79 -10.50 22.90
N TRP A 11 21.90 -9.76 22.76
CA TRP A 11 22.04 -8.71 21.74
C TRP A 11 21.82 -9.22 20.31
N LYS A 12 22.33 -10.42 19.98
CA LYS A 12 22.10 -11.03 18.67
C LYS A 12 20.63 -11.39 18.45
N ALA A 13 19.97 -11.94 19.48
CA ALA A 13 18.56 -12.28 19.42
C ALA A 13 17.70 -11.02 19.21
N ASP A 14 17.98 -9.95 19.95
CA ASP A 14 17.27 -8.69 19.86
C ASP A 14 17.43 -8.05 18.47
N LEU A 15 18.65 -8.08 17.92
CA LEU A 15 18.92 -7.58 16.56
C LEU A 15 18.09 -8.33 15.50
N GLN A 16 18.01 -9.66 15.63
CA GLN A 16 17.24 -10.50 14.72
C GLN A 16 15.73 -10.24 14.84
N ALA A 17 15.22 -10.08 16.07
CA ALA A 17 13.82 -9.74 16.32
C ALA A 17 13.42 -8.40 15.68
N VAL A 18 14.24 -7.37 15.83
CA VAL A 18 14.01 -6.05 15.22
C VAL A 18 13.99 -6.13 13.69
N GLN A 19 14.84 -6.96 13.09
CA GLN A 19 14.89 -7.14 11.64
C GLN A 19 13.64 -7.85 11.10
N GLU A 20 13.17 -8.92 11.76
CA GLU A 20 11.95 -9.63 11.37
C GLU A 20 10.69 -8.77 11.57
N GLU A 21 10.61 -7.98 12.64
CA GLU A 21 9.54 -7.00 12.81
C GLU A 21 9.47 -6.00 11.64
N LYS A 22 10.62 -5.43 11.26
CA LYS A 22 10.71 -4.51 10.12
C LYS A 22 10.30 -5.20 8.82
N ARG A 23 10.69 -6.47 8.64
CA ARG A 23 10.31 -7.28 7.46
C ARG A 23 8.81 -7.53 7.41
N LEU A 24 8.18 -7.87 8.52
CA LEU A 24 6.73 -8.10 8.61
C LEU A 24 5.95 -6.81 8.35
N LYS A 25 6.36 -5.68 8.93
CA LYS A 25 5.78 -4.35 8.67
C LYS A 25 5.86 -3.99 7.18
N LYS A 26 6.99 -4.26 6.52
CA LYS A 26 7.13 -4.06 5.05
C LYS A 26 6.22 -4.99 4.24
N LYS A 27 6.16 -6.28 4.58
CA LYS A 27 5.26 -7.25 3.91
C LYS A 27 3.79 -6.87 4.05
N ALA A 28 3.35 -6.45 5.24
CA ALA A 28 1.99 -6.00 5.48
C ALA A 28 1.64 -4.74 4.67
N LYS A 29 2.55 -3.75 4.60
CA LYS A 29 2.38 -2.57 3.74
C LYS A 29 2.27 -2.94 2.26
N LYS A 30 3.12 -3.86 1.77
CA LYS A 30 3.07 -4.34 0.38
C LYS A 30 1.76 -5.07 0.08
N LYS A 31 1.29 -5.94 0.97
CA LYS A 31 -0.01 -6.63 0.84
C LYS A 31 -1.18 -5.64 0.78
N LYS A 32 -1.16 -4.57 1.59
CA LYS A 32 -2.20 -3.52 1.54
C LYS A 32 -2.18 -2.75 0.22
N LYS A 33 -1.00 -2.37 -0.30
CA LYS A 33 -0.88 -1.67 -1.60
C LYS A 33 -1.27 -2.55 -2.78
N ASN A 34 -0.92 -3.84 -2.74
CA ASN A 34 -1.24 -4.80 -3.80
C ASN A 34 -2.64 -5.41 -3.63
N LYS A 35 -3.46 -4.91 -2.69
CA LYS A 35 -4.84 -5.34 -2.55
C LYS A 35 -5.58 -4.78 -3.75
N LYS A 36 -5.68 -5.58 -4.83
CA LYS A 36 -6.58 -5.32 -5.94
C LYS A 36 -7.96 -5.20 -5.32
N TYR A 37 -8.53 -3.99 -5.30
CA TYR A 37 -9.92 -3.80 -4.92
C TYR A 37 -10.73 -4.55 -5.96
N ASN A 38 -11.32 -5.68 -5.55
CA ASN A 38 -12.20 -6.44 -6.41
C ASN A 38 -13.54 -5.70 -6.38
N ILE A 39 -13.67 -4.63 -7.16
CA ILE A 39 -14.88 -3.82 -7.26
C ILE A 39 -15.90 -4.69 -8.00
N PRO A 40 -16.94 -5.21 -7.33
CA PRO A 40 -17.92 -6.06 -7.97
C PRO A 40 -18.76 -5.17 -8.90
N GLY A 41 -18.79 -5.51 -10.18
CA GLY A 41 -19.58 -4.79 -11.18
C GLY A 41 -18.77 -3.87 -12.09
N LYS A 42 -19.50 -3.37 -13.10
CA LYS A 42 -19.13 -2.66 -14.33
C LYS A 42 -18.26 -1.39 -14.12
N THR A 43 -17.12 -1.52 -13.46
CA THR A 43 -16.18 -0.41 -13.21
C THR A 43 -15.71 0.20 -14.52
N ALA A 44 -15.60 -0.62 -15.57
CA ALA A 44 -15.31 -0.18 -16.93
C ALA A 44 -16.38 0.79 -17.49
N ASP A 45 -17.65 0.59 -17.15
CA ASP A 45 -18.73 1.50 -17.53
C ASP A 45 -18.76 2.78 -16.69
N PHE A 46 -18.40 2.69 -15.40
CA PHE A 46 -18.29 3.87 -14.54
C PHE A 46 -17.09 4.76 -14.91
N MET A 47 -15.96 4.15 -15.28
CA MET A 47 -14.78 4.84 -15.80
C MET A 47 -14.88 5.12 -17.31
N ASP A 48 -16.04 4.94 -17.94
CA ASP A 48 -16.22 5.32 -19.33
C ASP A 48 -16.10 6.84 -19.45
N GLY A 49 -15.20 7.29 -20.34
CA GLY A 49 -14.91 8.70 -20.56
C GLY A 49 -16.09 9.54 -21.06
N LYS A 50 -17.25 8.90 -21.27
CA LYS A 50 -18.55 9.51 -21.57
C LYS A 50 -19.07 10.45 -20.47
N ASN A 51 -18.73 10.20 -19.21
CA ASN A 51 -19.15 11.05 -18.07
C ASN A 51 -18.07 12.06 -17.65
N ILE A 52 -17.00 12.22 -18.45
CA ILE A 52 -15.95 13.19 -18.14
C ILE A 52 -16.46 14.60 -18.48
N TYR A 53 -16.58 15.42 -17.44
CA TYR A 53 -16.72 16.86 -17.58
C TYR A 53 -15.35 17.47 -17.85
N ARG A 54 -15.26 18.34 -18.85
CA ARG A 54 -14.07 19.15 -19.11
C ARG A 54 -14.42 20.63 -19.04
N LYS A 55 -13.44 21.43 -18.64
CA LYS A 55 -13.59 22.89 -18.57
C LYS A 55 -13.13 23.47 -19.90
N GLU A 56 -14.07 23.99 -20.68
CA GLU A 56 -13.81 24.71 -21.92
C GLU A 56 -14.25 26.16 -21.77
N ASN A 57 -13.36 27.11 -22.04
CA ASN A 57 -13.64 28.55 -21.98
C ASN A 57 -14.32 28.98 -20.66
N GLY A 58 -13.88 28.39 -19.54
CA GLY A 58 -14.42 28.67 -18.20
C GLY A 58 -15.69 27.92 -17.82
N VAL A 59 -16.35 27.25 -18.77
CA VAL A 59 -17.61 26.54 -18.57
C VAL A 59 -17.39 25.03 -18.49
N TRP A 60 -18.06 24.38 -17.55
CA TRP A 60 -18.07 22.92 -17.45
C TRP A 60 -18.98 22.34 -18.53
N LYS A 61 -18.41 21.53 -19.43
CA LYS A 61 -19.15 20.84 -20.49
C LYS A 61 -18.95 19.35 -20.38
N GLN A 62 -20.04 18.60 -20.57
CA GLN A 62 -20.00 17.15 -20.69
C GLN A 62 -19.68 16.78 -22.14
N ARG A 63 -18.83 15.78 -22.36
CA ARG A 63 -18.35 15.40 -23.71
C ARG A 63 -19.45 14.95 -24.68
N ASN A 64 -20.60 14.49 -24.17
CA ASN A 64 -21.69 13.89 -24.94
C ASN A 64 -22.92 14.80 -25.11
N LYS A 65 -22.79 16.11 -24.90
CA LYS A 65 -23.88 17.06 -25.10
C LYS A 65 -23.50 18.18 -26.05
#